data_AF-A0AAU9JSS7-F1
#
_entry.id   AF-A0AAU9JSS7-F1
#
_cell.length_a   1.000
_cell.length_b   1.000
_cell.length_c   1.000
_cell.angle_alpha   90.00
_cell.angle_beta   90.00
_cell.angle_gamma   90.00
#
_symmetry.space_group_name_H-M   'P 1'
#
loop_
_entity.id
_entity.type
_entity.pdbx_description
1 polymer ?
#
loop_
_entity_poly.entity_id
_entity_poly.type
_entity_poly.pdbx_seq_one_letter_code
_entity_poly.pdbx_strand_id
1 'polypeptide(L)'
;MLRFFKWILLFSILAIISMNIIILTYINQQITHSNDLTTVKDIAGIMQEISVEAYLSYTIDLCHIHSTLNCSYYKDQLSASLERLRALQLTIIDDYSKWSYCAHSTIVTEEIVPVYNPDQSDYVTFLNLYGFVSEILKHGYSFLNEADYSKNQSYDELFLINNGLGGASIMLNSSFQGLLNCETERLNQNENITMIFVYASQIFVWILSLIFVIFSFKFNKLHDKLWNYIQKQANSTYFELHQACTNRLSSFHNYSSDQEELEIKKRKNPKPFILKTKLYIKFTCICSVIVIVTSVYYFSIEFIFYPSCRENLLKRYLLFEAFLYRVPVISEIIFWTINLAYHGGESVQKINGLEYPFQASGIMLESAIYRFNLLSSIIVNPSNYGMYSDDIKFKFFEGNTNPDPVYAQGTFMAAGVLLMDANYISYTNSNDISTLLPKFIQRWITFQAMVLSRISIIDNDSKIYVQNQLNTVFLATFLFSGTCFGLYFFLYLPFIRIEKRKLRKLKEISAMIPQAFDMKFKRNN
;
A
#
# COMPACT_ATOMS: atom_id res chain seq x y z
N MET A 1 0.97 43.41 -16.79
CA MET A 1 1.97 42.41 -16.34
C MET A 1 1.68 41.90 -14.91
N LEU A 2 1.70 42.72 -13.86
CA LEU A 2 1.45 42.24 -12.46
C LEU A 2 0.07 41.60 -12.23
N ARG A 3 -1.01 42.09 -12.89
CA ARG A 3 -2.33 41.43 -12.84
C ARG A 3 -2.29 40.03 -13.47
N PHE A 4 -1.57 39.88 -14.58
CA PHE A 4 -1.43 38.62 -15.30
C PHE A 4 -0.60 37.61 -14.47
N PHE A 5 0.47 38.07 -13.82
CA PHE A 5 1.27 37.27 -12.88
C PHE A 5 0.44 36.73 -11.70
N LYS A 6 -0.44 37.55 -11.11
CA LYS A 6 -1.36 37.13 -10.04
C LYS A 6 -2.25 35.95 -10.49
N TRP A 7 -2.79 36.03 -11.71
CA TRP A 7 -3.67 34.98 -12.25
C TRP A 7 -2.91 33.71 -12.58
N ILE A 8 -1.74 33.81 -13.23
CA ILE A 8 -0.88 32.65 -13.49
C ILE A 8 -0.56 31.92 -12.19
N LEU A 9 -0.12 32.62 -11.15
CA LEU A 9 0.27 32.00 -9.90
C LEU A 9 -0.92 31.33 -9.19
N LEU A 10 -2.12 31.90 -9.29
CA LEU A 10 -3.34 31.26 -8.79
C LEU A 10 -3.67 29.97 -9.57
N PHE A 11 -3.65 30.03 -10.91
CA PHE A 11 -3.91 28.85 -11.75
C PHE A 11 -2.86 27.75 -11.55
N SER A 12 -1.59 28.11 -11.32
CA SER A 12 -0.52 27.17 -10.98
C SER A 12 -0.81 26.43 -9.67
N ILE A 13 -1.23 27.15 -8.63
CA ILE A 13 -1.58 26.54 -7.33
C ILE A 13 -2.79 25.61 -7.49
N LEU A 14 -3.82 26.05 -8.20
CA LEU A 14 -5.00 25.23 -8.47
C LEU A 14 -4.63 23.95 -9.26
N ALA A 15 -3.76 24.06 -10.27
CA ALA A 15 -3.29 22.91 -11.03
C ALA A 15 -2.51 21.90 -10.16
N ILE A 16 -1.64 22.38 -9.27
CA ILE A 16 -0.89 21.53 -8.32
C ILE A 16 -1.87 20.79 -7.39
N ILE A 17 -2.88 21.48 -6.87
CA ILE A 17 -3.90 20.87 -6.00
C ILE A 17 -4.69 19.81 -6.76
N SER A 18 -5.13 20.11 -7.99
CA SER A 18 -5.85 19.14 -8.83
C SER A 18 -5.01 17.90 -9.11
N MET A 19 -3.71 18.04 -9.41
CA MET A 19 -2.81 16.90 -9.60
C MET A 19 -2.66 16.06 -8.32
N ASN A 20 -2.52 16.70 -7.17
CA ASN A 20 -2.46 16.00 -5.89
C ASN A 20 -3.75 15.23 -5.59
N ILE A 21 -4.93 15.78 -5.91
CA ILE A 21 -6.21 15.07 -5.77
C ILE A 21 -6.24 13.83 -6.67
N ILE A 22 -5.78 13.94 -7.92
CA ILE A 22 -5.72 12.80 -8.85
C ILE A 22 -4.78 11.72 -8.32
N ILE A 23 -3.57 12.08 -7.92
CA ILE A 23 -2.58 11.15 -7.35
C ILE A 23 -3.15 10.45 -6.12
N LEU A 24 -3.74 11.21 -5.21
CA LEU A 24 -4.29 10.69 -3.96
C LEU A 24 -5.50 9.78 -4.19
N THR A 25 -6.36 10.12 -5.15
CA THR A 25 -7.51 9.29 -5.54
C THR A 25 -7.01 7.96 -6.14
N TYR A 26 -6.00 8.01 -7.00
CA TYR A 26 -5.37 6.82 -7.56
C TYR A 26 -4.77 5.93 -6.46
N ILE A 27 -3.95 6.50 -5.57
CA ILE A 27 -3.35 5.79 -4.44
C ILE A 27 -4.44 5.17 -3.56
N ASN A 28 -5.50 5.91 -3.24
CA ASN A 28 -6.60 5.43 -2.41
C ASN A 28 -7.32 4.25 -3.07
N GLN A 29 -7.63 4.32 -4.37
CA GLN A 29 -8.27 3.21 -5.08
C GLN A 29 -7.39 1.96 -5.08
N GLN A 30 -6.10 2.10 -5.35
CA GLN A 30 -5.17 0.98 -5.40
C GLN A 30 -4.97 0.34 -4.02
N ILE A 31 -4.78 1.15 -2.97
CA ILE A 31 -4.66 0.65 -1.60
C ILE A 31 -5.96 -0.02 -1.15
N THR A 32 -7.12 0.57 -1.43
CA THR A 32 -8.42 0.01 -1.04
C THR A 32 -8.64 -1.36 -1.67
N HIS A 33 -8.34 -1.50 -2.97
CA HIS A 33 -8.44 -2.80 -3.66
C HIS A 33 -7.50 -3.82 -3.01
N SER A 34 -6.21 -3.48 -2.87
CA SER A 34 -5.21 -4.34 -2.24
C SER A 34 -5.52 -4.69 -0.78
N ASN A 35 -6.38 -3.91 -0.11
CA ASN A 35 -6.78 -4.17 1.26
C ASN A 35 -7.89 -5.23 1.39
N ASP A 36 -8.71 -5.50 0.36
CA ASP A 36 -9.91 -6.34 0.53
C ASP A 36 -9.59 -7.85 0.58
N LEU A 37 -8.67 -8.32 -0.29
CA LEU A 37 -8.16 -9.70 -0.39
C LEU A 37 -9.23 -10.81 -0.32
N THR A 38 -10.45 -10.58 -0.80
CA THR A 38 -11.58 -11.51 -0.59
C THR A 38 -11.35 -12.88 -1.24
N THR A 39 -10.96 -12.94 -2.50
CA THR A 39 -10.70 -14.23 -3.18
C THR A 39 -9.53 -15.01 -2.59
N VAL A 40 -8.50 -14.32 -2.10
CA VAL A 40 -7.39 -14.95 -1.36
C VAL A 40 -7.91 -15.60 -0.08
N LYS A 41 -8.87 -14.98 0.61
CA LYS A 41 -9.54 -15.55 1.78
C LYS A 41 -10.39 -16.75 1.43
N ASP A 42 -11.16 -16.67 0.35
CA ASP A 42 -12.07 -17.74 -0.04
C ASP A 42 -11.30 -19.00 -0.43
N ILE A 43 -10.24 -18.86 -1.25
CA ILE A 43 -9.37 -19.99 -1.62
C ILE A 43 -8.65 -20.56 -0.39
N ALA A 44 -8.13 -19.70 0.48
CA ALA A 44 -7.52 -20.17 1.71
C ALA A 44 -8.52 -20.87 2.64
N GLY A 45 -9.75 -20.36 2.74
CA GLY A 45 -10.84 -20.98 3.50
C GLY A 45 -11.19 -22.35 2.94
N ILE A 46 -11.25 -22.50 1.61
CA ILE A 46 -11.48 -23.79 0.96
C ILE A 46 -10.34 -24.75 1.27
N MET A 47 -9.08 -24.32 1.14
CA MET A 47 -7.91 -25.12 1.53
C MET A 47 -7.98 -25.56 3.00
N GLN A 48 -8.40 -24.66 3.88
CA GLN A 48 -8.59 -24.93 5.30
C GLN A 48 -9.62 -26.02 5.52
N GLU A 49 -10.86 -25.83 5.06
CA GLU A 49 -11.92 -26.81 5.30
C GLU A 49 -11.59 -28.17 4.66
N ILE A 50 -11.05 -28.18 3.43
CA ILE A 50 -10.62 -29.43 2.77
C ILE A 50 -9.54 -30.18 3.57
N SER A 51 -8.53 -29.47 4.10
CA SER A 51 -7.51 -30.08 4.95
C SER A 51 -8.09 -30.62 6.27
N VAL A 52 -9.13 -29.95 6.79
CA VAL A 52 -9.81 -30.32 8.03
C VAL A 52 -10.65 -31.57 7.83
N GLU A 53 -11.38 -31.63 6.74
CA GLU A 53 -12.17 -32.79 6.33
C GLU A 53 -11.29 -34.04 6.19
N ALA A 54 -10.09 -33.91 5.61
CA ALA A 54 -9.14 -35.01 5.46
C ALA A 54 -8.66 -35.63 6.79
N TYR A 55 -8.29 -34.81 7.80
CA TYR A 55 -7.88 -35.39 9.08
C TYR A 55 -9.08 -35.86 9.92
N LEU A 56 -10.23 -35.18 9.82
CA LEU A 56 -11.44 -35.58 10.54
C LEU A 56 -11.99 -36.90 10.02
N SER A 57 -12.02 -37.11 8.69
CA SER A 57 -12.43 -38.40 8.11
C SER A 57 -11.54 -39.53 8.62
N TYR A 58 -10.22 -39.35 8.57
CA TYR A 58 -9.26 -40.32 9.11
C TYR A 58 -9.43 -40.57 10.61
N THR A 59 -9.70 -39.52 11.40
CA THR A 59 -9.92 -39.64 12.84
C THR A 59 -11.21 -40.38 13.17
N ILE A 60 -12.27 -40.19 12.37
CA ILE A 60 -13.55 -40.88 12.52
C ILE A 60 -13.38 -42.37 12.22
N ASP A 61 -12.67 -42.73 11.15
CA ASP A 61 -12.39 -44.14 10.83
C ASP A 61 -11.61 -44.84 11.95
N LEU A 62 -10.53 -44.20 12.43
CA LEU A 62 -9.76 -44.72 13.57
C LEU A 62 -10.58 -44.84 14.84
N CYS A 63 -11.58 -43.99 15.05
CA CYS A 63 -12.48 -44.09 16.20
C CYS A 63 -13.36 -45.35 16.14
N HIS A 64 -13.72 -45.80 14.95
CA HIS A 64 -14.47 -47.03 14.73
C HIS A 64 -13.59 -48.27 14.92
N ILE A 65 -12.31 -48.20 14.53
CA ILE A 65 -11.33 -49.29 14.70
C ILE A 65 -10.84 -49.38 16.15
N HIS A 66 -10.55 -48.24 16.77
CA HIS A 66 -9.99 -48.09 18.10
C HIS A 66 -10.98 -47.31 18.98
N SER A 67 -11.67 -48.01 19.87
CA SER A 67 -12.76 -47.48 20.73
C SER A 67 -12.32 -46.47 21.81
N THR A 68 -11.21 -45.75 21.60
CA THR A 68 -10.58 -44.80 22.52
C THR A 68 -10.97 -43.34 22.23
N LEU A 69 -11.64 -43.08 21.11
CA LEU A 69 -11.98 -41.75 20.61
C LEU A 69 -13.50 -41.48 20.71
N ASN A 70 -13.89 -40.19 20.77
CA ASN A 70 -15.30 -39.79 20.77
C ASN A 70 -15.80 -39.53 19.34
N CYS A 71 -16.34 -40.54 18.67
CA CYS A 71 -16.68 -40.44 17.24
C CYS A 71 -17.78 -39.41 16.99
N SER A 72 -18.74 -39.25 17.92
CA SER A 72 -19.84 -38.28 17.78
C SER A 72 -19.30 -36.85 17.65
N TYR A 73 -18.34 -36.49 18.52
CA TYR A 73 -17.75 -35.16 18.48
C TYR A 73 -17.07 -34.86 17.13
N TYR A 74 -16.32 -35.82 16.58
CA TYR A 74 -15.62 -35.61 15.30
C TYR A 74 -16.58 -35.56 14.11
N LYS A 75 -17.68 -36.34 14.14
CA LYS A 75 -18.75 -36.26 13.13
C LYS A 75 -19.43 -34.89 13.13
N ASP A 76 -19.71 -34.34 14.31
CA ASP A 76 -20.28 -32.99 14.43
C ASP A 76 -19.33 -31.92 13.86
N GLN A 77 -18.02 -32.05 14.11
CA GLN A 77 -17.01 -31.15 13.53
C GLN A 77 -16.91 -31.28 12.01
N LEU A 78 -16.96 -32.50 11.48
CA LEU A 78 -16.92 -32.75 10.04
C LEU A 78 -18.16 -32.17 9.36
N SER A 79 -19.34 -32.38 9.93
CA SER A 79 -20.58 -31.76 9.43
C SER A 79 -20.49 -30.23 9.43
N ALA A 80 -19.97 -29.63 10.50
CA ALA A 80 -19.78 -28.19 10.55
C ALA A 80 -18.75 -27.67 9.53
N SER A 81 -17.73 -28.46 9.20
CA SER A 81 -16.73 -28.14 8.17
C SER A 81 -17.34 -28.16 6.77
N LEU A 82 -18.11 -29.19 6.44
CA LEU A 82 -18.82 -29.32 5.16
C LEU A 82 -19.81 -28.17 4.91
N GLU A 83 -20.52 -27.71 5.95
CA GLU A 83 -21.42 -26.55 5.82
C GLU A 83 -20.65 -25.25 5.57
N ARG A 84 -19.48 -25.07 6.19
CA ARG A 84 -18.60 -23.92 5.90
C ARG A 84 -18.02 -23.99 4.49
N LEU A 85 -17.58 -25.17 4.05
CA LEU A 85 -17.08 -25.39 2.69
C LEU A 85 -18.16 -25.10 1.64
N ARG A 86 -19.40 -25.53 1.89
CA ARG A 86 -20.56 -25.21 1.05
C ARG A 86 -20.82 -23.71 0.96
N ALA A 87 -20.71 -22.99 2.07
CA ALA A 87 -20.86 -21.54 2.05
C ALA A 87 -19.77 -20.86 1.19
N LEU A 88 -18.51 -21.29 1.30
CA LEU A 88 -17.38 -20.79 0.50
C LEU A 88 -17.51 -21.13 -0.99
N GLN A 89 -18.06 -22.30 -1.31
CA GLN A 89 -18.32 -22.71 -2.69
C GLN A 89 -19.26 -21.73 -3.40
N LEU A 90 -20.27 -21.20 -2.70
CA LEU A 90 -21.24 -20.27 -3.27
C LEU A 90 -20.63 -18.89 -3.52
N THR A 91 -19.64 -18.45 -2.72
CA THR A 91 -19.03 -17.13 -2.86
C THR A 91 -17.95 -17.07 -3.93
N ILE A 92 -17.27 -18.19 -4.22
CA ILE A 92 -16.09 -18.18 -5.08
C ILE A 92 -16.37 -17.75 -6.54
N ILE A 93 -17.54 -18.09 -7.07
CA ILE A 93 -17.93 -17.73 -8.45
C ILE A 93 -18.19 -16.23 -8.54
N ASP A 94 -18.88 -15.65 -7.56
CA ASP A 94 -19.22 -14.23 -7.54
C ASP A 94 -17.96 -13.35 -7.48
N ASP A 95 -16.96 -13.81 -6.74
CA ASP A 95 -15.70 -13.09 -6.53
C ASP A 95 -14.69 -13.25 -7.68
N TYR A 96 -14.81 -14.27 -8.53
CA TYR A 96 -13.92 -14.50 -9.67
C TYR A 96 -13.78 -13.29 -10.58
N SER A 97 -14.89 -12.59 -10.87
CA SER A 97 -14.93 -11.44 -11.78
C SER A 97 -13.91 -10.34 -11.39
N LYS A 98 -13.71 -10.11 -10.08
CA LYS A 98 -12.81 -9.09 -9.54
C LYS A 98 -11.33 -9.44 -9.71
N TRP A 99 -11.02 -10.73 -9.88
CA TRP A 99 -9.65 -11.27 -9.85
C TRP A 99 -9.19 -11.92 -11.14
N SER A 100 -10.07 -11.94 -12.15
CA SER A 100 -9.79 -12.48 -13.49
C SER A 100 -8.56 -11.89 -14.19
N TYR A 101 -7.99 -10.78 -13.71
CA TYR A 101 -6.70 -10.26 -14.19
C TYR A 101 -5.49 -11.12 -13.77
N CYS A 102 -5.62 -11.95 -12.74
CA CYS A 102 -4.57 -12.83 -12.25
C CYS A 102 -4.66 -14.20 -12.92
N ALA A 103 -3.57 -14.68 -13.53
CA ALA A 103 -3.51 -15.99 -14.17
C ALA A 103 -3.80 -17.15 -13.19
N HIS A 104 -3.39 -17.04 -11.92
CA HIS A 104 -3.65 -18.09 -10.92
C HIS A 104 -5.11 -18.15 -10.46
N SER A 105 -5.95 -17.17 -10.81
CA SER A 105 -7.39 -17.19 -10.53
C SER A 105 -8.15 -18.15 -11.45
N THR A 106 -7.56 -18.60 -12.56
CA THR A 106 -8.23 -19.50 -13.52
C THR A 106 -8.57 -20.86 -12.93
N ILE A 107 -7.97 -21.24 -11.79
CA ILE A 107 -8.34 -22.43 -11.01
C ILE A 107 -9.84 -22.50 -10.69
N VAL A 108 -10.52 -21.35 -10.60
CA VAL A 108 -11.96 -21.28 -10.33
C VAL A 108 -12.78 -21.80 -11.52
N THR A 109 -12.33 -21.54 -12.75
CA THR A 109 -13.10 -21.79 -13.98
C THR A 109 -12.56 -22.91 -14.85
N GLU A 110 -11.24 -23.10 -14.87
CA GLU A 110 -10.54 -24.07 -15.71
C GLU A 110 -10.34 -25.41 -14.98
N GLU A 111 -10.43 -26.51 -15.72
CA GLU A 111 -10.23 -27.87 -15.21
C GLU A 111 -8.74 -28.18 -15.02
N ILE A 112 -8.16 -27.64 -13.94
CA ILE A 112 -6.73 -27.76 -13.63
C ILE A 112 -6.44 -28.37 -12.27
N VAL A 113 -7.45 -28.59 -11.42
CA VAL A 113 -7.27 -29.22 -10.11
C VAL A 113 -7.20 -30.75 -10.31
N PRO A 114 -6.08 -31.40 -9.98
CA PRO A 114 -5.95 -32.84 -10.12
C PRO A 114 -6.70 -33.54 -8.99
N VAL A 115 -7.73 -34.30 -9.34
CA VAL A 115 -8.61 -35.03 -8.42
C VAL A 115 -8.32 -36.51 -8.51
N TYR A 116 -7.91 -37.09 -7.39
CA TYR A 116 -7.72 -38.53 -7.26
C TYR A 116 -9.07 -39.21 -7.11
N ASN A 117 -9.35 -40.19 -7.98
CA ASN A 117 -10.54 -41.00 -7.90
C ASN A 117 -10.14 -42.49 -7.74
N PRO A 118 -10.34 -43.09 -6.55
CA PRO A 118 -9.95 -44.47 -6.30
C PRO A 118 -10.69 -45.51 -7.16
N ASP A 119 -11.86 -45.17 -7.73
CA ASP A 119 -12.76 -46.11 -8.43
C ASP A 119 -12.60 -46.09 -9.96
N GLN A 120 -11.79 -45.18 -10.51
CA GLN A 120 -11.69 -44.98 -11.96
C GLN A 120 -10.40 -45.56 -12.57
N SER A 121 -10.49 -45.98 -13.84
CA SER A 121 -9.35 -46.52 -14.61
C SER A 121 -8.24 -45.50 -14.83
N ASP A 122 -8.61 -44.22 -14.93
CA ASP A 122 -7.70 -43.08 -14.81
C ASP A 122 -7.79 -42.57 -13.37
N TYR A 123 -6.80 -42.91 -12.56
CA TYR A 123 -6.75 -42.56 -11.13
C TYR A 123 -6.77 -41.06 -10.84
N VAL A 124 -6.54 -40.21 -11.85
CA VAL A 124 -6.53 -38.75 -11.74
C VAL A 124 -7.38 -38.12 -12.83
N THR A 125 -8.40 -37.37 -12.42
CA THR A 125 -9.21 -36.50 -13.29
C THR A 125 -8.87 -35.04 -13.01
N PHE A 126 -9.28 -34.12 -13.88
CA PHE A 126 -9.08 -32.69 -13.65
C PHE A 126 -10.43 -32.00 -13.56
N LEU A 127 -10.62 -31.23 -12.49
CA LEU A 127 -11.82 -30.43 -12.25
C LEU A 127 -11.44 -28.97 -12.05
N ASN A 128 -12.39 -28.07 -12.26
CA ASN A 128 -12.27 -26.71 -11.73
C ASN A 128 -12.54 -26.70 -10.23
N LEU A 129 -12.18 -25.61 -9.54
CA LEU A 129 -12.30 -25.52 -8.08
C LEU A 129 -13.75 -25.73 -7.60
N TYR A 130 -14.73 -25.20 -8.32
CA TYR A 130 -16.14 -25.37 -7.96
C TYR A 130 -16.60 -26.83 -8.04
N GLY A 131 -16.22 -27.53 -9.12
CA GLY A 131 -16.50 -28.95 -9.33
C GLY A 131 -15.75 -29.83 -8.33
N PHE A 132 -14.49 -29.50 -8.04
CA PHE A 132 -13.70 -30.19 -7.02
C PHE A 132 -14.35 -30.09 -5.64
N VAL A 133 -14.76 -28.88 -5.22
CA VAL A 133 -15.47 -28.69 -3.95
C VAL A 133 -16.81 -29.44 -3.94
N SER A 134 -17.50 -29.52 -5.07
CA SER A 134 -18.75 -30.30 -5.17
C SER A 134 -18.53 -31.79 -4.89
N GLU A 135 -17.47 -32.37 -5.45
CA GLU A 135 -17.14 -33.78 -5.20
C GLU A 135 -16.70 -33.99 -3.74
N ILE A 136 -15.87 -33.10 -3.18
CA ILE A 136 -15.50 -33.15 -1.76
C ILE A 136 -16.75 -33.14 -0.86
N LEU A 137 -17.69 -32.22 -1.09
CA LEU A 137 -18.94 -32.16 -0.33
C LEU A 137 -19.75 -33.46 -0.45
N LYS A 138 -19.87 -33.99 -1.66
CA LYS A 138 -20.59 -35.23 -1.94
C LYS A 138 -19.98 -36.43 -1.19
N HIS A 139 -18.66 -36.61 -1.27
CA HIS A 139 -17.96 -37.67 -0.55
C HIS A 139 -18.01 -37.46 0.98
N GLY A 140 -17.90 -36.21 1.44
CA GLY A 140 -18.03 -35.86 2.86
C GLY A 140 -19.40 -36.18 3.46
N TYR A 141 -20.48 -35.81 2.78
CA TYR A 141 -21.84 -36.18 3.22
C TYR A 141 -22.11 -37.67 3.10
N SER A 142 -21.56 -38.34 2.08
CA SER A 142 -21.68 -39.80 1.94
C SER A 142 -21.00 -40.50 3.11
N PHE A 143 -19.74 -40.16 3.41
CA PHE A 143 -18.98 -40.69 4.56
C PHE A 143 -19.68 -40.46 5.92
N LEU A 144 -20.35 -39.32 6.10
CA LEU A 144 -21.13 -39.06 7.32
C LEU A 144 -22.38 -39.94 7.45
N ASN A 145 -23.00 -40.31 6.32
CA ASN A 145 -24.25 -41.06 6.27
C ASN A 145 -24.05 -42.58 6.24
N GLU A 146 -22.83 -43.08 6.01
CA GLU A 146 -22.52 -44.51 6.07
C GLU A 146 -22.77 -45.06 7.50
N ALA A 147 -23.64 -46.07 7.59
CA ALA A 147 -24.05 -46.66 8.87
C ALA A 147 -23.14 -47.81 9.33
N ASP A 148 -22.42 -48.46 8.40
CA ASP A 148 -21.56 -49.62 8.65
C ASP A 148 -20.09 -49.29 8.33
N TYR A 149 -19.39 -48.68 9.29
CA TYR A 149 -17.92 -48.49 9.27
C TYR A 149 -17.18 -49.82 9.52
N SER A 150 -17.56 -50.88 8.80
CA SER A 150 -17.08 -52.24 9.07
C SER A 150 -15.82 -52.57 8.28
N LYS A 151 -14.71 -52.75 9.02
CA LYS A 151 -13.44 -53.43 8.72
C LYS A 151 -12.61 -53.03 7.47
N ASN A 152 -13.19 -52.36 6.48
CA ASN A 152 -12.46 -51.81 5.34
C ASN A 152 -12.64 -50.30 5.32
N GLN A 153 -11.53 -49.59 5.07
CA GLN A 153 -11.51 -48.13 4.92
C GLN A 153 -12.55 -47.71 3.87
N SER A 154 -13.38 -46.72 4.19
CA SER A 154 -14.42 -46.26 3.25
C SER A 154 -13.77 -45.60 2.05
N TYR A 155 -14.31 -45.87 0.86
CA TYR A 155 -13.88 -45.22 -0.37
C TYR A 155 -13.95 -43.69 -0.27
N ASP A 156 -14.99 -43.16 0.39
CA ASP A 156 -15.16 -41.73 0.57
C ASP A 156 -14.07 -41.14 1.48
N GLU A 157 -13.63 -41.89 2.49
CA GLU A 157 -12.53 -41.47 3.36
C GLU A 157 -11.22 -41.34 2.59
N LEU A 158 -10.88 -42.36 1.79
CA LEU A 158 -9.70 -42.36 0.93
C LEU A 158 -9.72 -41.20 -0.06
N PHE A 159 -10.89 -40.92 -0.64
CA PHE A 159 -11.07 -39.77 -1.52
C PHE A 159 -10.76 -38.46 -0.79
N LEU A 160 -11.32 -38.25 0.41
CA LEU A 160 -11.12 -37.04 1.21
C LEU A 160 -9.65 -36.86 1.62
N ILE A 161 -8.98 -37.92 2.08
CA ILE A 161 -7.58 -37.88 2.50
C ILE A 161 -6.65 -37.56 1.32
N ASN A 162 -6.78 -38.30 0.22
CA ASN A 162 -5.88 -38.17 -0.93
C ASN A 162 -6.02 -36.81 -1.61
N ASN A 163 -7.24 -36.28 -1.69
CA ASN A 163 -7.47 -34.97 -2.29
C ASN A 163 -7.19 -33.82 -1.31
N GLY A 164 -7.42 -34.00 -0.02
CA GLY A 164 -7.20 -32.94 0.97
C GLY A 164 -5.74 -32.72 1.36
N LEU A 165 -4.88 -33.74 1.21
CA LEU A 165 -3.45 -33.65 1.53
C LEU A 165 -2.53 -33.89 0.32
N GLY A 166 -3.08 -34.33 -0.81
CA GLY A 166 -2.33 -34.70 -2.01
C GLY A 166 -2.29 -33.64 -3.11
N GLY A 167 -2.37 -34.10 -4.37
CA GLY A 167 -2.13 -33.26 -5.56
C GLY A 167 -3.04 -32.03 -5.64
N ALA A 168 -4.32 -32.16 -5.31
CA ALA A 168 -5.25 -31.04 -5.31
C ALA A 168 -4.85 -29.96 -4.28
N SER A 169 -4.45 -30.37 -3.06
CA SER A 169 -3.96 -29.45 -2.02
C SER A 169 -2.71 -28.69 -2.46
N ILE A 170 -1.77 -29.37 -3.14
CA ILE A 170 -0.58 -28.72 -3.72
C ILE A 170 -0.97 -27.68 -4.78
N MET A 171 -1.93 -28.02 -5.65
CA MET A 171 -2.41 -27.10 -6.68
C MET A 171 -3.13 -25.88 -6.09
N LEU A 172 -3.98 -26.09 -5.07
CA LEU A 172 -4.63 -25.00 -4.34
C LEU A 172 -3.60 -24.08 -3.67
N ASN A 173 -2.57 -24.64 -3.02
CA ASN A 173 -1.50 -23.87 -2.42
C ASN A 173 -0.71 -23.07 -3.48
N SER A 174 -0.40 -23.68 -4.63
CA SER A 174 0.25 -23.00 -5.74
C SER A 174 -0.58 -21.81 -6.23
N SER A 175 -1.90 -21.98 -6.40
CA SER A 175 -2.80 -20.89 -6.79
C SER A 175 -2.91 -19.81 -5.72
N PHE A 176 -2.99 -20.17 -4.44
CA PHE A 176 -3.00 -19.23 -3.33
C PHE A 176 -1.74 -18.36 -3.31
N GLN A 177 -0.55 -18.98 -3.40
CA GLN A 177 0.73 -18.29 -3.48
C GLN A 177 0.83 -17.42 -4.75
N GLY A 178 0.37 -17.94 -5.87
CA GLY A 178 0.31 -17.21 -7.14
C GLY A 178 -0.56 -15.95 -7.09
N LEU A 179 -1.69 -16.00 -6.37
CA LEU A 179 -2.56 -14.84 -6.16
C LEU A 179 -1.89 -13.78 -5.28
N LEU A 180 -1.23 -14.18 -4.18
CA LEU A 180 -0.46 -13.28 -3.33
C LEU A 180 0.70 -12.61 -4.09
N ASN A 181 1.39 -13.37 -4.93
CA ASN A 181 2.45 -12.85 -5.79
C ASN A 181 1.91 -11.87 -6.83
N CYS A 182 0.76 -12.15 -7.44
CA CYS A 182 0.13 -11.23 -8.38
C CYS A 182 -0.27 -9.90 -7.72
N GLU A 183 -0.77 -9.94 -6.48
CA GLU A 183 -1.03 -8.74 -5.70
C GLU A 183 0.24 -7.94 -5.39
N THR A 184 1.30 -8.64 -5.02
CA THR A 184 2.61 -8.04 -4.77
C THR A 184 3.18 -7.37 -6.03
N GLU A 185 3.08 -8.05 -7.18
CA GLU A 185 3.49 -7.50 -8.47
C GLU A 185 2.65 -6.28 -8.87
N ARG A 186 1.34 -6.33 -8.68
CA ARG A 186 0.45 -5.20 -8.96
C ARG A 186 0.80 -3.99 -8.08
N LEU A 187 1.08 -4.19 -6.79
CA LEU A 187 1.55 -3.12 -5.91
C LEU A 187 2.87 -2.49 -6.40
N ASN A 188 3.80 -3.32 -6.91
CA ASN A 188 5.04 -2.84 -7.49
C ASN A 188 4.81 -2.07 -8.81
N GLN A 189 3.86 -2.50 -9.64
CA GLN A 189 3.48 -1.75 -10.85
C GLN A 189 2.82 -0.41 -10.50
N ASN A 190 1.98 -0.39 -9.46
CA ASN A 190 1.34 0.83 -8.94
C ASN A 190 2.35 1.86 -8.43
N GLU A 191 3.47 1.40 -7.87
CA GLU A 191 4.58 2.26 -7.48
C GLU A 191 5.16 3.00 -8.69
N ASN A 192 5.45 2.29 -9.77
CA ASN A 192 5.97 2.90 -11.00
C ASN A 192 5.02 3.95 -11.57
N ILE A 193 3.71 3.66 -11.59
CA ILE A 193 2.69 4.60 -12.06
C ILE A 193 2.61 5.84 -11.15
N THR A 194 2.64 5.64 -9.83
CA THR A 194 2.63 6.73 -8.86
C THR A 194 3.87 7.62 -9.01
N MET A 195 5.06 7.02 -9.17
CA MET A 195 6.30 7.75 -9.45
C MET A 195 6.21 8.56 -10.75
N ILE A 196 5.64 7.99 -11.81
CA ILE A 196 5.42 8.73 -13.08
C ILE A 196 4.57 9.97 -12.85
N PHE A 197 3.47 9.87 -12.08
CA PHE A 197 2.63 11.03 -11.76
C PHE A 197 3.37 12.07 -10.91
N VAL A 198 4.18 11.63 -9.94
CA VAL A 198 5.01 12.52 -9.11
C VAL A 198 6.04 13.26 -9.97
N TYR A 199 6.77 12.57 -10.84
CA TYR A 199 7.74 13.19 -11.74
C TYR A 199 7.09 14.11 -12.76
N ALA A 200 5.95 13.73 -13.34
CA ALA A 200 5.20 14.61 -14.25
C ALA A 200 4.77 15.90 -13.55
N SER A 201 4.29 15.80 -12.30
CA SER A 201 3.91 16.95 -11.49
C SER A 201 5.11 17.82 -11.13
N GLN A 202 6.25 17.21 -10.82
CA GLN A 202 7.49 17.91 -10.55
C GLN A 202 7.96 18.67 -11.81
N ILE A 203 8.03 18.02 -12.97
CA ILE A 203 8.38 18.65 -14.26
C ILE A 203 7.47 19.84 -14.56
N PHE A 204 6.17 19.71 -14.32
CA PHE A 204 5.22 20.81 -14.47
C PHE A 204 5.59 22.02 -13.59
N VAL A 205 5.97 21.78 -12.34
CA VAL A 205 6.44 22.85 -11.42
C VAL A 205 7.74 23.48 -11.91
N TRP A 206 8.67 22.70 -12.46
CA TRP A 206 9.91 23.24 -13.07
C TRP A 206 9.63 24.13 -14.28
N ILE A 207 8.69 23.74 -15.15
CA ILE A 207 8.26 24.56 -16.29
C ILE A 207 7.66 25.88 -15.80
N LEU A 208 6.79 25.83 -14.78
CA LEU A 208 6.23 27.03 -14.15
C LEU A 208 7.32 27.93 -13.56
N SER A 209 8.31 27.36 -12.87
CA SER A 209 9.47 28.08 -12.35
C SER A 209 10.23 28.81 -13.46
N LEU A 210 10.49 28.14 -14.58
CA LEU A 210 11.18 28.71 -15.72
C LEU A 210 10.39 29.88 -16.32
N ILE A 211 9.07 29.73 -16.44
CA ILE A 211 8.17 30.83 -16.85
C ILE A 211 8.29 32.01 -15.88
N PHE A 212 8.29 31.76 -14.57
CA PHE A 212 8.44 32.81 -13.56
C PHE A 212 9.78 33.54 -13.63
N VAL A 213 10.89 32.83 -13.86
CA VAL A 213 12.22 33.42 -14.05
C VAL A 213 12.24 34.34 -15.28
N ILE A 214 11.68 33.89 -16.41
CA ILE A 214 11.57 34.72 -17.63
C ILE A 214 10.72 35.97 -17.37
N PHE A 215 9.58 35.82 -16.70
CA PHE A 215 8.71 36.95 -16.35
C PHE A 215 9.42 37.95 -15.42
N SER A 216 10.16 37.44 -14.44
CA SER A 216 10.94 38.26 -13.51
C SER A 216 12.02 39.08 -14.23
N PHE A 217 12.75 38.44 -15.15
CA PHE A 217 13.75 39.12 -15.98
C PHE A 217 13.13 40.23 -16.86
N LYS A 218 12.01 39.93 -17.53
CA LYS A 218 11.28 40.93 -18.34
C LYS A 218 10.77 42.10 -17.49
N PHE A 219 10.24 41.81 -16.30
CA PHE A 219 9.73 42.83 -15.39
C PHE A 219 10.84 43.78 -14.92
N ASN A 220 12.01 43.25 -14.53
CA ASN A 220 13.14 44.08 -14.17
C ASN A 220 13.66 44.92 -15.33
N LYS A 221 13.77 44.36 -16.53
CA LYS A 221 14.21 45.13 -17.70
C LYS A 221 13.27 46.30 -17.99
N LEU A 222 11.95 46.13 -17.79
CA LEU A 222 10.97 47.22 -17.92
C LEU A 222 11.13 48.25 -16.80
N HIS A 223 11.36 47.80 -15.56
CA HIS A 223 11.56 48.69 -14.42
C HIS A 223 12.84 49.53 -14.56
N ASP A 224 13.94 48.91 -15.01
CA ASP A 224 15.21 49.58 -15.31
C ASP A 224 15.06 50.60 -16.44
N LYS A 225 14.34 50.23 -17.51
CA LYS A 225 14.03 51.16 -18.61
C LYS A 225 13.23 52.37 -18.12
N LEU A 226 12.18 52.12 -17.32
CA LEU A 226 11.34 53.19 -16.76
C LEU A 226 12.16 54.12 -15.85
N TRP A 227 13.00 53.55 -14.98
CA TRP A 227 13.85 54.33 -14.08
C TRP A 227 14.87 55.17 -14.84
N ASN A 228 15.58 54.57 -15.81
CA ASN A 228 16.54 55.30 -16.63
C ASN A 228 15.87 56.40 -17.46
N TYR A 229 14.64 56.17 -17.95
CA TYR A 229 13.84 57.19 -18.62
C TYR A 229 13.51 58.37 -17.70
N ILE A 230 12.97 58.08 -16.51
CA ILE A 230 12.65 59.10 -15.49
C ILE A 230 13.90 59.87 -15.09
N GLN A 231 15.03 59.19 -14.85
CA GLN A 231 16.29 59.83 -14.46
C GLN A 231 16.84 60.72 -15.57
N LYS A 232 16.79 60.27 -16.84
CA LYS A 232 17.21 61.06 -17.99
C LYS A 232 16.37 62.33 -18.11
N GLN A 233 15.05 62.22 -17.95
CA GLN A 233 14.14 63.34 -18.07
C GLN A 233 14.24 64.30 -16.88
N ALA A 234 14.36 63.80 -15.65
CA ALA A 234 14.60 64.62 -14.47
C ALA A 234 15.91 65.42 -14.61
N ASN A 235 16.98 64.78 -15.10
CA ASN A 235 18.25 65.46 -15.34
C ASN A 235 18.14 66.50 -16.46
N SER A 236 17.48 66.20 -17.58
CA SER A 236 17.32 67.19 -18.67
C SER A 236 16.52 68.41 -18.18
N THR A 237 15.40 68.18 -17.50
CA THR A 237 14.56 69.25 -16.98
C THR A 237 15.26 70.05 -15.88
N TYR A 238 16.06 69.41 -15.02
CA TYR A 238 16.91 70.12 -14.06
C TYR A 238 17.88 71.07 -14.77
N PHE A 239 18.59 70.61 -15.80
CA PHE A 239 19.53 71.46 -16.53
C PHE A 239 18.82 72.60 -17.27
N GLU A 240 17.64 72.34 -17.86
CA GLU A 240 16.83 73.38 -18.50
C GLU A 240 16.37 74.45 -17.50
N LEU A 241 15.83 74.05 -16.35
CA LEU A 241 15.43 74.97 -15.27
C LEU A 241 16.60 75.73 -14.70
N HIS A 242 17.71 75.05 -14.43
CA HIS A 242 18.93 75.67 -13.94
C HIS A 242 19.43 76.71 -14.92
N GLN A 243 19.52 76.38 -16.22
CA GLN A 243 19.94 77.30 -17.26
C GLN A 243 18.98 78.48 -17.42
N ALA A 244 17.66 78.25 -17.33
CA ALA A 244 16.67 79.32 -17.37
C ALA A 244 16.80 80.28 -16.17
N CYS A 245 17.02 79.74 -14.97
CA CYS A 245 17.24 80.52 -13.75
C CYS A 245 18.57 81.29 -13.81
N THR A 246 19.66 80.66 -14.23
CA THR A 246 20.96 81.34 -14.35
C THR A 246 20.94 82.42 -15.42
N ASN A 247 20.32 82.17 -16.59
CA ASN A 247 20.12 83.19 -17.62
C ASN A 247 19.28 84.38 -17.13
N ARG A 248 18.26 84.11 -16.31
CA ARG A 248 17.45 85.18 -15.70
C ARG A 248 18.28 85.95 -14.68
N LEU A 249 19.04 85.28 -13.81
CA LEU A 249 19.90 85.93 -12.83
C LEU A 249 21.00 86.77 -13.49
N SER A 250 21.66 86.24 -14.52
CA SER A 250 22.73 86.93 -15.23
C SER A 250 22.23 88.17 -15.95
N SER A 251 20.99 88.14 -16.46
CA SER A 251 20.33 89.32 -17.06
C SER A 251 20.08 90.47 -16.09
N PHE A 252 19.96 90.20 -14.78
CA PHE A 252 19.80 91.23 -13.75
C PHE A 252 21.12 91.73 -13.16
N HIS A 253 22.18 90.92 -13.23
CA HIS A 253 23.44 91.19 -12.54
C HIS A 253 24.67 91.40 -13.44
N ASN A 254 24.52 91.43 -14.77
CA ASN A 254 25.61 91.66 -15.75
C ASN A 254 26.88 90.82 -15.46
N TYR A 255 26.69 89.53 -15.18
CA TYR A 255 27.78 88.59 -14.93
C TYR A 255 27.98 87.68 -16.14
N SER A 256 29.18 87.63 -16.73
CA SER A 256 29.51 86.73 -17.84
C SER A 256 29.84 85.32 -17.33
N SER A 257 29.06 84.32 -17.73
CA SER A 257 29.06 82.96 -17.15
C SER A 257 29.86 81.90 -17.96
N ASP A 258 31.03 82.24 -18.50
CA ASP A 258 31.77 81.34 -19.39
C ASP A 258 32.31 80.06 -18.68
N GLN A 259 32.45 80.07 -17.34
CA GLN A 259 32.89 78.90 -16.57
C GLN A 259 31.77 77.91 -16.23
N GLU A 260 30.51 78.35 -16.09
CA GLU A 260 29.37 77.47 -15.75
C GLU A 260 28.92 76.61 -16.94
N GLU A 261 29.04 77.13 -18.16
CA GLU A 261 28.62 76.43 -19.38
C GLU A 261 29.47 75.16 -19.66
N LEU A 262 30.73 75.18 -19.21
CA LEU A 262 31.69 74.07 -19.33
C LEU A 262 31.42 72.93 -18.33
N GLU A 263 30.93 73.24 -17.12
CA GLU A 263 30.54 72.23 -16.13
C GLU A 263 29.21 71.54 -16.48
N ILE A 264 28.25 72.31 -17.02
CA ILE A 264 26.96 71.79 -17.49
C ILE A 264 27.15 70.80 -18.66
N LYS A 265 28.06 71.10 -19.60
CA LYS A 265 28.39 70.19 -20.72
C LYS A 265 29.03 68.87 -20.25
N LYS A 266 29.88 68.88 -19.21
CA LYS A 266 30.51 67.66 -18.67
C LYS A 266 29.54 66.71 -17.95
N ARG A 267 28.40 67.19 -17.45
CA ARG A 267 27.42 66.38 -16.69
C ARG A 267 26.15 65.98 -17.46
N LYS A 268 26.00 66.38 -18.73
CA LYS A 268 24.82 66.07 -19.58
C LYS A 268 24.58 64.58 -19.86
N ASN A 269 25.57 63.71 -19.69
CA ASN A 269 25.46 62.27 -19.90
C ASN A 269 25.60 61.50 -18.57
N PRO A 270 24.52 61.35 -17.78
CA PRO A 270 24.57 60.45 -16.63
C PRO A 270 24.89 59.03 -17.11
N LYS A 271 25.87 58.37 -16.48
CA LYS A 271 26.09 56.94 -16.68
C LYS A 271 24.77 56.21 -16.39
N PRO A 272 24.36 55.24 -17.22
CA PRO A 272 23.09 54.53 -17.02
C PRO A 272 23.08 53.90 -15.63
N PHE A 273 22.04 54.16 -14.85
CA PHE A 273 21.91 53.56 -13.53
C PHE A 273 21.51 52.10 -13.70
N ILE A 274 22.35 51.22 -13.15
CA ILE A 274 22.20 49.77 -13.23
C ILE A 274 21.60 49.29 -11.90
N LEU A 275 20.28 49.16 -11.82
CA LEU A 275 19.56 48.65 -10.64
C LEU A 275 19.53 47.09 -10.65
N LYS A 276 20.54 46.44 -11.25
CA LYS A 276 20.42 45.13 -11.91
C LYS A 276 20.23 43.90 -11.01
N THR A 277 20.61 43.90 -9.73
CA THR A 277 20.73 42.63 -8.97
C THR A 277 19.79 42.49 -7.79
N LYS A 278 19.65 43.50 -6.91
CA LYS A 278 18.88 43.33 -5.66
C LYS A 278 17.39 43.05 -5.88
N LEU A 279 16.76 43.71 -6.86
CA LEU A 279 15.32 43.55 -7.14
C LEU A 279 15.01 42.24 -7.88
N TYR A 280 15.91 41.80 -8.78
CA TYR A 280 15.91 40.49 -9.41
C TYR A 280 16.00 39.36 -8.40
N ILE A 281 17.05 39.39 -7.57
CA ILE A 281 17.29 38.37 -6.55
C ILE A 281 16.09 38.26 -5.62
N LYS A 282 15.50 39.38 -5.20
CA LYS A 282 14.29 39.38 -4.35
C LYS A 282 13.09 38.73 -5.02
N PHE A 283 12.82 39.06 -6.28
CA PHE A 283 11.66 38.50 -7.01
C PHE A 283 11.86 37.01 -7.28
N THR A 284 13.05 36.59 -7.72
CA THR A 284 13.40 35.19 -7.97
C THR A 284 13.35 34.37 -6.68
N CYS A 285 13.88 34.89 -5.57
CA CYS A 285 13.85 34.24 -4.26
C CYS A 285 12.42 34.02 -3.76
N ILE A 286 11.54 35.02 -3.92
CA ILE A 286 10.11 34.88 -3.57
C ILE A 286 9.42 33.83 -4.46
N CYS A 287 9.74 33.78 -5.76
CA CYS A 287 9.19 32.77 -6.66
C CYS A 287 9.76 31.37 -6.41
N SER A 288 10.99 31.23 -5.90
CA SER A 288 11.57 29.92 -5.63
C SER A 288 10.97 29.24 -4.39
N VAL A 289 10.33 29.99 -3.47
CA VAL A 289 9.71 29.41 -2.27
C VAL A 289 8.70 28.31 -2.62
N ILE A 290 7.77 28.56 -3.56
CA ILE A 290 6.78 27.56 -3.95
C ILE A 290 7.42 26.33 -4.59
N VAL A 291 8.49 26.52 -5.37
CA VAL A 291 9.22 25.41 -6.02
C VAL A 291 9.91 24.54 -4.99
N ILE A 292 10.58 25.16 -4.00
CA ILE A 292 11.25 24.44 -2.92
C ILE A 292 10.23 23.67 -2.08
N VAL A 293 9.15 24.32 -1.64
CA VAL A 293 8.11 23.69 -0.82
C VAL A 293 7.45 22.52 -1.57
N THR A 294 7.16 22.70 -2.87
CA THR A 294 6.57 21.65 -3.71
C THR A 294 7.53 20.49 -3.96
N SER A 295 8.82 20.79 -4.18
CA SER A 295 9.85 19.76 -4.37
C SER A 295 10.06 18.94 -3.10
N VAL A 296 10.10 19.58 -1.93
CA VAL A 296 10.21 18.89 -0.63
C VAL A 296 9.00 18.00 -0.39
N TYR A 297 7.80 18.46 -0.74
CA TYR A 297 6.58 17.68 -0.62
C TYR A 297 6.60 16.43 -1.52
N TYR A 298 6.87 16.58 -2.82
CA TYR A 298 6.93 15.45 -3.73
C TYR A 298 8.05 14.47 -3.38
N PHE A 299 9.20 14.97 -2.93
CA PHE A 299 10.27 14.13 -2.39
C PHE A 299 9.79 13.34 -1.16
N SER A 300 9.05 13.97 -0.26
CA SER A 300 8.50 13.26 0.92
C SER A 300 7.45 12.21 0.51
N ILE A 301 6.63 12.48 -0.50
CA ILE A 301 5.66 11.51 -1.03
C ILE A 301 6.39 10.30 -1.62
N GLU A 302 7.42 10.52 -2.43
CA GLU A 302 8.20 9.50 -3.11
C GLU A 302 9.04 8.63 -2.16
N PHE A 303 9.73 9.25 -1.20
CA PHE A 303 10.72 8.54 -0.37
C PHE A 303 10.23 8.13 1.02
N ILE A 304 9.13 8.71 1.51
CA ILE A 304 8.67 8.48 2.89
C ILE A 304 7.26 7.89 2.88
N PHE A 305 6.28 8.63 2.35
CA PHE A 305 4.87 8.28 2.54
C PHE A 305 4.44 7.07 1.70
N TYR A 306 4.73 7.08 0.39
CA TYR A 306 4.30 6.00 -0.49
C TYR A 306 5.05 4.67 -0.22
N PRO A 307 6.39 4.66 -0.06
CA PRO A 307 7.11 3.44 0.31
C PRO A 307 6.62 2.86 1.63
N SER A 308 6.31 3.70 2.63
CA SER A 308 5.75 3.22 3.90
C SER A 308 4.40 2.54 3.73
N CYS A 309 3.48 3.11 2.93
CA CYS A 309 2.19 2.46 2.63
C CYS A 309 2.39 1.10 1.94
N ARG A 310 3.27 1.04 0.94
CA ARG A 310 3.60 -0.18 0.20
C ARG A 310 4.21 -1.25 1.11
N GLU A 311 5.23 -0.91 1.90
CA GLU A 311 5.90 -1.85 2.79
C GLU A 311 4.92 -2.44 3.81
N ASN A 312 4.00 -1.62 4.33
CA ASN A 312 2.97 -2.08 5.24
C ASN A 312 1.89 -2.95 4.54
N LEU A 313 1.58 -2.71 3.27
CA LEU A 313 0.73 -3.62 2.51
C LEU A 313 1.40 -4.97 2.27
N LEU A 314 2.69 -4.99 1.91
CA LEU A 314 3.45 -6.24 1.72
C LEU A 314 3.57 -7.04 3.01
N LYS A 315 3.87 -6.37 4.13
CA LYS A 315 3.86 -6.99 5.46
C LYS A 315 2.50 -7.56 5.81
N ARG A 316 1.40 -6.85 5.48
CA ARG A 316 0.04 -7.38 5.66
C ARG A 316 -0.16 -8.67 4.86
N TYR A 317 0.30 -8.75 3.61
CA TYR A 317 0.16 -9.96 2.79
C TYR A 317 0.89 -11.15 3.41
N LEU A 318 2.14 -10.96 3.81
CA LEU A 318 2.94 -12.00 4.48
C LEU A 318 2.31 -12.44 5.81
N LEU A 319 1.81 -11.47 6.58
CA LEU A 319 1.12 -11.76 7.84
C LEU A 319 -0.14 -12.58 7.58
N PHE A 320 -0.93 -12.17 6.60
CA PHE A 320 -2.20 -12.79 6.29
C PHE A 320 -2.01 -14.20 5.74
N GLU A 321 -1.00 -14.40 4.87
CA GLU A 321 -0.51 -15.70 4.45
C GLU A 321 -0.16 -16.58 5.66
N ALA A 322 0.64 -16.05 6.60
CA ALA A 322 1.10 -16.82 7.75
C ALA A 322 -0.03 -17.26 8.69
N PHE A 323 -1.13 -16.51 8.79
CA PHE A 323 -2.29 -16.90 9.58
C PHE A 323 -3.24 -17.84 8.84
N LEU A 324 -3.52 -17.57 7.55
CA LEU A 324 -4.40 -18.40 6.74
C LEU A 324 -3.80 -19.78 6.45
N TYR A 325 -2.52 -19.83 6.09
CA TYR A 325 -1.85 -21.07 5.75
C TYR A 325 -1.47 -21.91 6.99
N ARG A 326 -1.65 -21.37 8.19
CA ARG A 326 -1.36 -22.10 9.43
C ARG A 326 -2.32 -23.26 9.67
N VAL A 327 -3.60 -23.08 9.38
CA VAL A 327 -4.63 -24.09 9.66
C VAL A 327 -4.44 -25.35 8.81
N PRO A 328 -4.19 -25.27 7.48
CA PRO A 328 -3.86 -26.47 6.69
C PRO A 328 -2.61 -27.20 7.18
N VAL A 329 -1.57 -26.46 7.57
CA VAL A 329 -0.34 -27.05 8.13
C VAL A 329 -0.60 -27.71 9.48
N ILE A 330 -1.48 -27.17 10.31
CA ILE A 330 -1.92 -27.80 11.57
C ILE A 330 -2.64 -29.13 11.26
N SER A 331 -3.59 -29.12 10.33
CA SER A 331 -4.32 -30.32 9.89
C SER A 331 -3.35 -31.41 9.41
N GLU A 332 -2.34 -31.04 8.62
CA GLU A 332 -1.27 -31.95 8.19
C GLU A 332 -0.49 -32.53 9.36
N ILE A 333 -0.06 -31.71 10.32
CA ILE A 333 0.68 -32.17 11.52
C ILE A 333 -0.16 -33.19 12.29
N ILE A 334 -1.43 -32.89 12.54
CA ILE A 334 -2.35 -33.80 13.25
C ILE A 334 -2.45 -35.13 12.50
N PHE A 335 -2.72 -35.08 11.19
CA PHE A 335 -2.87 -36.28 10.35
C PHE A 335 -1.61 -37.16 10.40
N TRP A 336 -0.43 -36.58 10.14
CA TRP A 336 0.81 -37.36 10.10
C TRP A 336 1.23 -37.87 11.48
N THR A 337 0.93 -37.13 12.55
CA THR A 337 1.15 -37.61 13.92
C THR A 337 0.27 -38.81 14.26
N ILE A 338 -1.03 -38.74 13.95
CA ILE A 338 -1.97 -39.86 14.19
C ILE A 338 -1.52 -41.10 13.39
N ASN A 339 -1.17 -40.91 12.13
CA ASN A 339 -0.74 -41.99 11.26
C ASN A 339 0.53 -42.69 11.79
N LEU A 340 1.56 -41.93 12.16
CA LEU A 340 2.78 -42.48 12.78
C LEU A 340 2.49 -43.22 14.09
N ALA A 341 1.53 -42.75 14.89
CA ALA A 341 1.18 -43.37 16.16
C ALA A 341 0.52 -44.74 16.00
N TYR A 342 -0.32 -44.94 14.98
CA TYR A 342 -1.05 -46.20 14.78
C TYR A 342 -0.36 -47.18 13.83
N HIS A 343 0.37 -46.69 12.83
CA HIS A 343 0.96 -47.54 11.78
C HIS A 343 2.49 -47.51 11.76
N GLY A 344 3.12 -46.72 12.65
CA GLY A 344 4.57 -46.52 12.63
C GLY A 344 5.03 -45.75 11.39
N GLY A 345 6.32 -45.88 11.04
CA GLY A 345 6.92 -45.17 9.91
C GLY A 345 6.48 -45.66 8.51
N GLU A 346 5.53 -46.59 8.42
CA GLU A 346 5.00 -47.04 7.13
C GLU A 346 4.11 -45.96 6.50
N SER A 347 4.29 -45.69 5.20
CA SER A 347 3.49 -44.68 4.51
C SER A 347 2.04 -45.18 4.30
N VAL A 348 1.09 -44.25 4.22
CA VAL A 348 -0.30 -44.51 3.78
C VAL A 348 -0.33 -45.37 2.50
N GLN A 349 0.69 -45.24 1.64
CA GLN A 349 0.86 -46.03 0.42
C GLN A 349 0.92 -47.54 0.67
N LYS A 350 1.61 -47.99 1.73
CA LYS A 350 1.74 -49.42 2.07
C LYS A 350 0.48 -49.98 2.71
N ILE A 351 -0.24 -49.15 3.47
CA ILE A 351 -1.47 -49.53 4.17
C ILE A 351 -2.62 -49.68 3.16
N ASN A 352 -2.62 -48.87 2.09
CA ASN A 352 -3.77 -48.73 1.20
C ASN A 352 -3.60 -49.41 -0.17
N GLY A 353 -2.45 -50.07 -0.42
CA GLY A 353 -2.19 -50.81 -1.66
C GLY A 353 -2.20 -49.98 -2.95
N LEU A 354 -2.31 -48.65 -2.84
CA LEU A 354 -2.41 -47.69 -3.93
C LEU A 354 -1.12 -46.85 -3.98
N GLU A 355 -0.42 -46.88 -5.12
CA GLU A 355 0.75 -46.05 -5.39
C GLU A 355 0.33 -44.57 -5.56
N TYR A 356 0.17 -43.84 -4.45
CA TYR A 356 -0.07 -42.39 -4.47
C TYR A 356 1.16 -41.65 -3.87
N PRO A 357 1.61 -40.49 -4.37
CA PRO A 357 3.01 -40.03 -4.21
C PRO A 357 3.35 -39.40 -2.84
N PHE A 358 2.78 -39.88 -1.74
CA PHE A 358 3.20 -39.44 -0.41
C PHE A 358 4.57 -40.03 -0.04
N GLN A 359 5.49 -39.19 0.38
CA GLN A 359 6.73 -39.63 1.02
C GLN A 359 6.40 -40.30 2.37
N ALA A 360 7.40 -40.92 3.00
CA ALA A 360 7.24 -41.53 4.32
C ALA A 360 6.65 -40.54 5.34
N SER A 361 5.72 -41.01 6.18
CA SER A 361 4.95 -40.16 7.12
C SER A 361 5.85 -39.31 8.04
N GLY A 362 7.03 -39.81 8.43
CA GLY A 362 8.00 -39.04 9.20
C GLY A 362 8.56 -37.82 8.46
N ILE A 363 8.88 -37.98 7.17
CA ILE A 363 9.38 -36.89 6.31
C ILE A 363 8.27 -35.83 6.11
N MET A 364 7.04 -36.29 5.93
CA MET A 364 5.88 -35.39 5.76
C MET A 364 5.59 -34.60 7.04
N LEU A 365 5.67 -35.25 8.22
CA LEU A 365 5.54 -34.58 9.51
C LEU A 365 6.64 -33.53 9.71
N GLU A 366 7.91 -33.88 9.50
CA GLU A 366 9.02 -32.94 9.60
C GLU A 366 8.86 -31.73 8.65
N SER A 367 8.41 -31.99 7.43
CA SER A 367 8.11 -30.95 6.44
C SER A 367 7.00 -30.01 6.90
N ALA A 368 5.91 -30.54 7.47
CA ALA A 368 4.81 -29.75 8.01
C ALA A 368 5.23 -28.91 9.23
N ILE A 369 6.01 -29.50 10.15
CA ILE A 369 6.58 -28.79 11.31
C ILE A 369 7.51 -27.65 10.84
N TYR A 370 8.36 -27.92 9.84
CA TYR A 370 9.23 -26.89 9.25
C TYR A 370 8.42 -25.73 8.66
N ARG A 371 7.38 -26.03 7.86
CA ARG A 371 6.45 -25.01 7.34
C ARG A 371 5.80 -24.21 8.47
N PHE A 372 5.32 -24.88 9.52
CA PHE A 372 4.69 -24.22 10.67
C PHE A 372 5.64 -23.27 11.40
N ASN A 373 6.91 -23.65 11.54
CA ASN A 373 7.94 -22.81 12.15
C ASN A 373 8.27 -21.58 11.28
N LEU A 374 8.35 -21.75 9.96
CA LEU A 374 8.50 -20.63 9.03
C LEU A 374 7.35 -19.63 9.17
N LEU A 375 6.09 -20.09 9.17
CA LEU A 375 4.93 -19.22 9.36
C LEU A 375 4.96 -18.53 10.73
N SER A 376 5.36 -19.25 11.77
CA SER A 376 5.49 -18.69 13.12
C SER A 376 6.54 -17.60 13.20
N SER A 377 7.64 -17.73 12.45
CA SER A 377 8.70 -16.71 12.39
C SER A 377 8.22 -15.38 11.80
N ILE A 378 7.28 -15.41 10.85
CA ILE A 378 6.65 -14.21 10.28
C ILE A 378 5.80 -13.51 11.35
N ILE A 379 5.04 -14.27 12.13
CA ILE A 379 4.13 -13.72 13.14
C ILE A 379 4.87 -13.08 14.31
N VAL A 380 5.98 -13.69 14.76
CA VAL A 380 6.78 -13.14 15.89
C VAL A 380 7.80 -12.09 15.45
N ASN A 381 7.86 -11.76 14.16
CA ASN A 381 8.78 -10.74 13.68
C ASN A 381 8.42 -9.36 14.29
N PRO A 382 9.33 -8.69 15.01
CA PRO A 382 9.06 -7.40 15.64
C PRO A 382 8.60 -6.31 14.67
N SER A 383 9.00 -6.39 13.40
CA SER A 383 8.58 -5.44 12.37
C SER A 383 7.08 -5.48 12.05
N ASN A 384 6.40 -6.58 12.42
CA ASN A 384 4.97 -6.77 12.23
C ASN A 384 4.14 -6.36 13.47
N TYR A 385 4.77 -6.06 14.61
CA TYR A 385 4.06 -5.79 15.87
C TYR A 385 3.20 -4.52 15.84
N GLY A 386 3.52 -3.58 14.93
CA GLY A 386 2.68 -2.40 14.69
C GLY A 386 1.30 -2.73 14.11
N MET A 387 1.14 -3.90 13.48
CA MET A 387 -0.11 -4.34 12.87
C MET A 387 -1.05 -5.08 13.81
N TYR A 388 -0.58 -5.42 15.02
CA TYR A 388 -1.38 -6.11 16.02
C TYR A 388 -2.01 -5.10 16.97
N SER A 389 -3.32 -5.22 17.20
CA SER A 389 -3.92 -4.65 18.40
C SER A 389 -3.32 -5.25 19.66
N ASP A 390 -3.48 -4.54 20.77
CA ASP A 390 -3.04 -5.04 22.08
C ASP A 390 -3.82 -6.31 22.48
N ASP A 391 -5.06 -6.48 22.00
CA ASP A 391 -5.84 -7.71 22.18
C ASP A 391 -5.19 -8.91 21.47
N ILE A 392 -4.74 -8.76 20.22
CA ILE A 392 -4.01 -9.82 19.52
C ILE A 392 -2.68 -10.12 20.22
N LYS A 393 -1.91 -9.10 20.62
CA LYS A 393 -0.65 -9.32 21.34
C LYS A 393 -0.88 -10.12 22.62
N PHE A 394 -1.87 -9.72 23.41
CA PHE A 394 -2.24 -10.42 24.63
C PHE A 394 -2.65 -11.87 24.36
N LYS A 395 -3.60 -12.09 23.44
CA LYS A 395 -4.09 -13.43 23.08
C LYS A 395 -3.01 -14.35 22.51
N PHE A 396 -2.04 -13.78 21.80
CA PHE A 396 -0.98 -14.54 21.14
C PHE A 396 0.20 -14.86 22.07
N PHE A 397 0.58 -13.91 22.93
CA PHE A 397 1.83 -13.98 23.71
C PHE A 397 1.66 -14.06 25.23
N GLU A 398 0.57 -13.55 25.81
CA GLU A 398 0.53 -13.27 27.27
C GLU A 398 -0.64 -13.94 28.00
N GLY A 399 -1.75 -14.26 27.34
CA GLY A 399 -2.83 -14.96 28.02
C GLY A 399 -4.05 -15.27 27.18
N ASN A 400 -4.60 -16.45 27.39
CA ASN A 400 -5.93 -16.84 26.94
C ASN A 400 -6.73 -17.26 28.18
N THR A 401 -8.00 -16.89 28.30
CA THR A 401 -8.86 -17.26 29.45
C THR A 401 -9.28 -18.73 29.44
N ASN A 402 -8.48 -19.60 28.81
CA ASN A 402 -8.81 -21.00 28.64
C ASN A 402 -8.39 -21.79 29.90
N PRO A 403 -9.22 -22.74 30.37
CA PRO A 403 -8.90 -23.55 31.54
C PRO A 403 -7.73 -24.52 31.36
N ASP A 404 -7.34 -24.87 30.12
CA ASP A 404 -6.16 -25.73 29.89
C ASP A 404 -4.85 -24.90 30.03
N PRO A 405 -3.93 -25.30 30.93
CA PRO A 405 -2.65 -24.63 31.16
C PRO A 405 -1.81 -24.42 29.90
N VAL A 406 -1.98 -25.27 28.87
CA VAL A 406 -1.26 -25.15 27.59
C VAL A 406 -1.57 -23.82 26.90
N TYR A 407 -2.81 -23.32 26.98
CA TYR A 407 -3.20 -22.06 26.33
C TYR A 407 -3.15 -20.86 27.28
N ALA A 408 -2.97 -21.08 28.58
CA ALA A 408 -2.94 -20.00 29.57
C ALA A 408 -1.81 -18.99 29.28
N GLN A 409 -0.75 -19.41 28.60
CA GLN A 409 0.40 -18.57 28.20
C GLN A 409 0.30 -18.04 26.75
N GLY A 410 -0.89 -18.09 26.15
CA GLY A 410 -1.11 -17.65 24.77
C GLY A 410 -0.84 -18.74 23.73
N THR A 411 -1.28 -18.48 22.49
CA THR A 411 -1.19 -19.48 21.40
C THR A 411 0.23 -19.72 20.92
N PHE A 412 1.14 -18.77 21.06
CA PHE A 412 2.52 -18.98 20.63
C PHE A 412 3.19 -20.09 21.46
N MET A 413 3.06 -20.02 22.79
CA MET A 413 3.61 -21.06 23.67
C MET A 413 2.84 -22.37 23.52
N ALA A 414 1.51 -22.30 23.41
CA ALA A 414 0.67 -23.48 23.16
C ALA A 414 1.13 -24.24 21.90
N ALA A 415 1.44 -23.51 20.81
CA ALA A 415 1.96 -24.11 19.59
C ALA A 415 3.25 -24.90 19.83
N GLY A 416 4.20 -24.34 20.60
CA GLY A 416 5.44 -25.02 20.96
C GLY A 416 5.20 -26.33 21.74
N VAL A 417 4.30 -26.29 22.73
CA VAL A 417 3.91 -27.47 23.51
C VAL A 417 3.25 -28.52 22.61
N LEU A 418 2.34 -28.12 21.72
CA LEU A 418 1.64 -29.03 20.82
C LEU A 418 2.57 -29.69 19.79
N LEU A 419 3.61 -28.98 19.32
CA LEU A 419 4.66 -29.56 18.49
C LEU A 419 5.53 -30.55 19.27
N MET A 420 5.80 -30.30 20.56
CA MET A 420 6.48 -31.26 21.43
C MET A 420 5.62 -32.51 21.64
N ASP A 421 4.32 -32.34 21.89
CA ASP A 421 3.37 -33.44 22.01
C ASP A 421 3.31 -34.26 20.71
N ALA A 422 3.32 -33.59 19.55
CA ALA A 422 3.31 -34.24 18.23
C ALA A 422 4.54 -35.15 18.04
N ASN A 423 5.74 -34.61 18.29
CA ASN A 423 6.97 -35.37 18.22
C ASN A 423 6.98 -36.52 19.24
N TYR A 424 6.55 -36.26 20.48
CA TYR A 424 6.52 -37.27 21.52
C TYR A 424 5.61 -38.44 21.12
N ILE A 425 4.39 -38.16 20.64
CA ILE A 425 3.44 -39.19 20.21
C ILE A 425 3.95 -39.97 19.00
N SER A 426 4.55 -39.29 18.03
CA SER A 426 5.04 -39.92 16.80
C SER A 426 6.23 -40.86 17.00
N TYR A 427 7.05 -40.67 18.04
CA TYR A 427 8.29 -41.43 18.23
C TYR A 427 8.34 -42.26 19.52
N THR A 428 7.28 -42.24 20.34
CA THR A 428 7.21 -43.04 21.57
C THR A 428 6.46 -44.35 21.34
N ASN A 429 7.15 -45.49 21.48
CA ASN A 429 6.56 -46.84 21.39
C ASN A 429 5.79 -47.27 22.67
N SER A 430 5.03 -46.37 23.29
CA SER A 430 4.36 -46.64 24.57
C SER A 430 2.92 -47.16 24.37
N ASN A 431 2.48 -48.04 25.26
CA ASN A 431 1.07 -48.47 25.35
C ASN A 431 0.12 -47.31 25.77
N ASP A 432 0.66 -46.16 26.16
CA ASP A 432 -0.10 -44.99 26.62
C ASP A 432 -0.68 -44.14 25.48
N ILE A 433 -0.39 -44.47 24.22
CA ILE A 433 -0.95 -43.80 23.01
C ILE A 433 -2.47 -43.69 23.09
N SER A 434 -3.14 -44.73 23.60
CA SER A 434 -4.60 -44.76 23.79
C SER A 434 -5.16 -43.64 24.68
N THR A 435 -4.36 -43.12 25.61
CA THR A 435 -4.76 -42.05 26.54
C THR A 435 -4.24 -40.67 26.15
N LEU A 436 -3.09 -40.62 25.47
CA LEU A 436 -2.44 -39.39 25.04
C LEU A 436 -3.06 -38.83 23.75
N LEU A 437 -3.39 -39.70 22.80
CA LEU A 437 -3.86 -39.28 21.49
C LEU A 437 -5.20 -38.54 21.52
N PRO A 438 -6.23 -38.97 22.27
CA PRO A 438 -7.49 -38.21 22.35
C PRO A 438 -7.28 -36.79 22.91
N LYS A 439 -6.41 -36.65 23.92
CA LYS A 439 -6.07 -35.34 24.51
C LYS A 439 -5.31 -34.46 23.52
N PHE A 440 -4.37 -35.05 22.78
CA PHE A 440 -3.62 -34.38 21.72
C PHE A 440 -4.55 -33.82 20.63
N ILE A 441 -5.44 -34.67 20.08
CA ILE A 441 -6.38 -34.27 19.04
C ILE A 441 -7.30 -33.15 19.55
N GLN A 442 -7.87 -33.31 20.75
CA GLN A 442 -8.74 -32.29 21.34
C GLN A 442 -8.01 -30.94 21.51
N ARG A 443 -6.76 -30.98 21.96
CA ARG A 443 -5.93 -29.77 22.09
C ARG A 443 -5.63 -29.13 20.73
N TRP A 444 -5.29 -29.91 19.72
CA TRP A 444 -5.05 -29.35 18.40
C TRP A 444 -6.31 -28.74 17.77
N ILE A 445 -7.47 -29.37 17.92
CA ILE A 445 -8.75 -28.80 17.46
C ILE A 445 -9.06 -27.49 18.20
N THR A 446 -8.85 -27.47 19.51
CA THR A 446 -9.01 -26.25 20.33
C THR A 446 -8.07 -25.15 19.85
N PHE A 447 -6.81 -25.48 19.56
CA PHE A 447 -5.82 -24.57 19.02
C PHE A 447 -6.21 -24.04 17.65
N GLN A 448 -6.68 -24.90 16.75
CA GLN A 448 -7.17 -24.53 15.43
C GLN A 448 -8.34 -23.55 15.52
N ALA A 449 -9.33 -23.82 16.38
CA ALA A 449 -10.46 -22.92 16.62
C ALA A 449 -10.00 -21.54 17.14
N MET A 450 -9.01 -21.52 18.05
CA MET A 450 -8.41 -20.27 18.52
C MET A 450 -7.72 -19.51 17.38
N VAL A 451 -6.96 -20.19 16.52
CA VAL A 451 -6.32 -19.56 15.36
C VAL A 451 -7.37 -18.98 14.41
N LEU A 452 -8.38 -19.76 14.03
CA LEU A 452 -9.47 -19.32 13.15
C LEU A 452 -10.19 -18.07 13.68
N SER A 453 -10.52 -18.05 14.98
CA SER A 453 -11.18 -16.89 15.61
C SER A 453 -10.37 -15.59 15.55
N ARG A 454 -9.05 -15.69 15.34
CA ARG A 454 -8.12 -14.55 15.32
C ARG A 454 -7.83 -14.05 13.91
N ILE A 455 -8.03 -14.88 12.88
CA ILE A 455 -7.79 -14.49 11.47
C ILE A 455 -8.60 -13.25 11.10
N SER A 456 -9.88 -13.20 11.50
CA SER A 456 -10.76 -12.04 11.24
C SER A 456 -10.32 -10.78 11.99
N ILE A 457 -9.84 -10.92 13.22
CA ILE A 457 -9.32 -9.80 14.02
C ILE A 457 -8.05 -9.25 13.39
N ILE A 458 -7.13 -10.11 12.97
CA ILE A 458 -5.87 -9.71 12.32
C ILE A 458 -6.10 -9.07 10.95
N ASP A 459 -7.06 -9.59 10.16
CA ASP A 459 -7.47 -8.92 8.92
C ASP A 459 -7.94 -7.49 9.21
N ASN A 460 -8.79 -7.31 10.21
CA ASN A 460 -9.32 -6.00 10.56
C ASN A 460 -8.23 -5.06 11.12
N ASP A 461 -7.39 -5.52 12.04
CA ASP A 461 -6.31 -4.71 12.63
C ASP A 461 -5.31 -4.26 11.56
N SER A 462 -4.87 -5.18 10.70
CA SER A 462 -3.94 -4.86 9.61
C SER A 462 -4.57 -3.90 8.58
N LYS A 463 -5.87 -4.06 8.26
CA LYS A 463 -6.62 -3.12 7.41
C LYS A 463 -6.67 -1.72 8.01
N ILE A 464 -6.98 -1.61 9.31
CA ILE A 464 -7.04 -0.34 10.02
C ILE A 464 -5.66 0.32 10.06
N TYR A 465 -4.60 -0.46 10.32
CA TYR A 465 -3.24 0.04 10.35
C TYR A 465 -2.82 0.64 8.99
N VAL A 466 -3.06 -0.08 7.88
CA VAL A 466 -2.79 0.43 6.53
C VAL A 466 -3.63 1.67 6.22
N GLN A 467 -4.91 1.69 6.62
CA GLN A 467 -5.78 2.84 6.42
C GLN A 467 -5.27 4.08 7.20
N ASN A 468 -4.70 3.89 8.40
CA ASN A 468 -4.11 4.98 9.17
C ASN A 468 -2.86 5.56 8.51
N GLN A 469 -2.05 4.73 7.85
CA GLN A 469 -0.93 5.21 7.04
C GLN A 469 -1.42 6.05 5.85
N LEU A 470 -2.46 5.58 5.16
CA LEU A 470 -3.09 6.33 4.08
C LEU A 470 -3.71 7.66 4.58
N ASN A 471 -4.35 7.66 5.75
CA ASN A 471 -4.85 8.88 6.39
C ASN A 471 -3.73 9.89 6.71
N THR A 472 -2.53 9.41 7.01
CA THR A 472 -1.35 10.26 7.18
C THR A 472 -0.94 10.93 5.87
N VAL A 473 -1.02 10.22 4.74
CA VAL A 473 -0.80 10.79 3.39
C VAL A 473 -1.88 11.83 3.05
N PHE A 474 -3.15 11.56 3.36
CA PHE A 474 -4.25 12.52 3.21
C PHE A 474 -3.98 13.80 4.01
N LEU A 475 -3.59 13.67 5.28
CA LEU A 475 -3.28 14.80 6.15
C LEU A 475 -2.10 15.61 5.61
N ALA A 476 -1.02 14.95 5.18
CA ALA A 476 0.14 15.61 4.59
C ALA A 476 -0.23 16.40 3.32
N THR A 477 -1.07 15.82 2.45
CA THR A 477 -1.57 16.45 1.22
C THR A 477 -2.44 17.68 1.53
N PHE A 478 -3.29 17.57 2.55
CA PHE A 478 -4.15 18.67 3.01
C PHE A 478 -3.32 19.83 3.58
N LEU A 479 -2.36 19.53 4.46
CA LEU A 479 -1.44 20.53 5.02
C LEU A 479 -0.60 21.21 3.95
N PHE A 480 -0.11 20.46 2.97
CA PHE A 480 0.62 20.99 1.82
C PHE A 480 -0.25 21.96 1.00
N SER A 481 -1.47 21.54 0.66
CA SER A 481 -2.42 22.36 -0.10
C SER A 481 -2.78 23.66 0.66
N GLY A 482 -3.00 23.56 1.97
CA GLY A 482 -3.19 24.70 2.85
C GLY A 482 -1.97 25.63 2.88
N THR A 483 -0.76 25.08 2.89
CA THR A 483 0.50 25.83 2.81
C THR A 483 0.64 26.58 1.50
N CYS A 484 0.29 25.97 0.36
CA CYS A 484 0.29 26.63 -0.95
C CYS A 484 -0.67 27.85 -0.97
N PHE A 485 -1.88 27.69 -0.42
CA PHE A 485 -2.81 28.82 -0.27
C PHE A 485 -2.27 29.88 0.69
N GLY A 486 -1.68 29.48 1.82
CA GLY A 486 -1.03 30.39 2.76
C GLY A 486 0.05 31.25 2.09
N LEU A 487 0.92 30.62 1.30
CA LEU A 487 1.94 31.31 0.52
C LEU A 487 1.32 32.31 -0.48
N TYR A 488 0.22 31.95 -1.13
CA TYR A 488 -0.51 32.88 -2.02
C TYR A 488 -0.96 34.15 -1.29
N PHE A 489 -1.66 33.98 -0.16
CA PHE A 489 -2.30 35.07 0.56
C PHE A 489 -1.33 35.94 1.38
N PHE A 490 -0.34 35.32 2.03
CA PHE A 490 0.55 36.01 2.97
C PHE A 490 1.90 36.41 2.38
N LEU A 491 2.36 35.75 1.32
CA LEU A 491 3.67 36.03 0.71
C LEU A 491 3.54 36.68 -0.67
N TYR A 492 2.83 36.05 -1.60
CA TYR A 492 2.74 36.53 -2.99
C TYR A 492 1.82 37.76 -3.15
N LEU A 493 0.62 37.75 -2.56
CA LEU A 493 -0.31 38.89 -2.68
C LEU A 493 0.25 40.18 -2.07
N PRO A 494 0.81 40.20 -0.85
CA PRO A 494 1.38 41.41 -0.27
C PRO A 494 2.58 41.91 -1.07
N PHE A 495 3.43 41.01 -1.55
CA PHE A 495 4.55 41.36 -2.43
C PHE A 495 4.07 42.07 -3.71
N ILE A 496 3.09 41.50 -4.42
CA ILE A 496 2.50 42.12 -5.63
C ILE A 496 1.90 43.50 -5.32
N ARG A 497 1.25 43.67 -4.15
CA ARG A 497 0.69 44.97 -3.72
C ARG A 497 1.79 46.01 -3.49
N ILE A 498 2.89 45.64 -2.84
CA ILE A 498 4.03 46.53 -2.59
C ILE A 498 4.66 46.96 -3.92
N GLU A 499 4.92 46.03 -4.83
CA GLU A 499 5.51 46.36 -6.14
C GLU A 499 4.57 47.21 -7.00
N LYS A 500 3.25 46.96 -6.95
CA LYS A 500 2.26 47.84 -7.59
C LYS A 500 2.29 49.26 -7.03
N ARG A 501 2.48 49.42 -5.71
CA ARG A 501 2.58 50.74 -5.06
C ARG A 501 3.84 51.49 -5.47
N LYS A 502 4.98 50.79 -5.57
CA LYS A 502 6.24 51.36 -6.07
C LYS A 502 6.11 51.86 -7.50
N LEU A 503 5.55 51.05 -8.40
CA LEU A 503 5.30 51.45 -9.78
C LEU A 503 4.37 52.65 -9.89
N ARG A 504 3.35 52.75 -9.03
CA ARG A 504 2.46 53.91 -8.98
C ARG A 504 3.22 55.18 -8.58
N LYS A 505 4.05 55.12 -7.53
CA LYS A 505 4.92 56.25 -7.13
C LYS A 505 5.89 56.67 -8.23
N LEU A 506 6.51 55.71 -8.92
CA LEU A 506 7.35 55.97 -10.08
C LEU A 506 6.60 56.70 -11.19
N LYS A 507 5.37 56.29 -11.47
CA LYS A 507 4.50 56.95 -12.45
C LYS A 507 4.11 58.37 -12.00
N GLU A 508 3.80 58.57 -10.72
CA GLU A 508 3.49 59.88 -10.14
C GLU A 508 4.70 60.82 -10.22
N ILE A 509 5.91 60.36 -9.87
CA ILE A 509 7.15 61.13 -10.03
C ILE A 509 7.38 61.47 -11.51
N SER A 510 7.17 60.51 -12.42
CA SER A 510 7.29 60.74 -13.86
C SER A 510 6.32 61.81 -14.39
N ALA A 511 5.14 61.97 -13.77
CA ALA A 511 4.15 62.97 -14.16
C ALA A 511 4.47 64.37 -13.61
N MET A 512 5.24 64.46 -12.52
CA MET A 512 5.67 65.73 -11.92
C MET A 512 6.85 66.39 -12.65
N ILE A 513 7.61 65.63 -13.44
CA ILE A 513 8.69 66.19 -14.26
C ILE A 513 8.04 66.92 -15.43
N PRO A 514 8.22 68.25 -15.57
CA PRO A 514 7.70 69.00 -16.71
C PRO A 514 8.11 68.30 -18.00
N GLN A 515 7.13 67.86 -18.79
CA GLN A 515 7.41 67.62 -20.20
C GLN A 515 7.75 69.00 -20.76
N ALA A 516 8.99 69.17 -21.24
CA ALA A 516 9.43 70.41 -21.86
C ALA A 516 8.30 70.90 -22.79
N PHE A 517 7.89 72.14 -22.55
CA PHE A 517 6.79 72.85 -23.21
C PHE A 517 6.60 72.41 -24.67
N ASP A 518 5.33 72.16 -25.02
CA ASP A 518 4.78 72.06 -26.37
C ASP A 518 5.77 72.34 -27.50
N MET A 519 6.04 71.30 -28.29
CA MET A 519 6.46 71.49 -29.67
C MET A 519 5.51 72.50 -30.33
N LYS A 520 6.06 73.66 -30.69
CA LYS A 520 5.41 74.73 -31.44
C LYS A 520 4.44 74.18 -32.49
N PHE A 521 3.19 74.62 -32.35
CA PHE A 521 2.19 74.60 -33.41
C PHE A 521 2.68 75.37 -34.65
N LYS A 522 2.60 74.72 -35.82
CA LYS A 522 2.40 75.21 -37.21
C LYS A 522 3.27 76.34 -37.81
N ARG A 523 3.91 76.04 -38.97
CA ARG A 523 3.55 76.56 -40.32
C ARG A 523 4.51 76.06 -41.42
N ASN A 524 3.93 75.54 -42.51
CA ASN A 524 4.33 75.52 -43.94
C ASN A 524 5.84 75.36 -44.27
N ASN A 525 6.32 74.40 -45.06
CA ASN A 525 5.83 73.77 -46.29
C ASN A 525 6.19 72.28 -46.36
#